data_AF-A0A6B2LLQ9-F1
#
_entry.id   AF-A0A6B2LLQ9-F1
#
_cell.length_a   1.000
_cell.length_b   1.000
_cell.length_c   1.000
_cell.angle_alpha   90.00
_cell.angle_beta   90.00
_cell.angle_gamma   90.00
#
_symmetry.space_group_name_H-M   'P 1'
#
loop_
_entity.id
_entity.type
_entity.pdbx_description
1 polymer ?
#
loop_
_entity_poly.entity_id
_entity_poly.type
_entity_poly.pdbx_seq_one_letter_code
_entity_poly.pdbx_strand_id
1 'polypeptide(L)'
;MNYPHGIAIAPNGNIVIADFFNDRIQIFSPDGKFIMKVGTAGHGDGQIDRPRCIAINANGNIVVADHCNHRIQVFGADGKFIMKFGSNGGGDGQLCYPHGVAIDAKGNIAVTDCCNNRVQVFEPNGKFIGKFGGKGAGDGQFNDLNGIAIDANGNIIVTDSS
;
A
#
# COMPACT_ATOMS: atom_id res chain seq x y z
N MET A 1 4.11 -13.17 18.18
CA MET A 1 2.92 -12.42 17.73
C MET A 1 3.07 -12.22 16.23
N ASN A 2 2.19 -12.83 15.43
CA ASN A 2 2.25 -12.73 13.96
C ASN A 2 1.60 -11.42 13.52
N TYR A 3 2.37 -10.58 12.83
CA TYR A 3 1.96 -9.31 12.27
C TYR A 3 0.98 -9.54 11.10
N PRO A 4 -0.26 -9.02 11.10
CA PRO A 4 -1.13 -9.10 9.92
C PRO A 4 -0.66 -8.08 8.88
N HIS A 5 -0.01 -8.54 7.80
CA HIS A 5 0.74 -7.69 6.86
C HIS A 5 -0.11 -6.78 5.96
N GLY A 6 -1.45 -6.88 5.96
CA GLY A 6 -2.32 -6.03 5.16
C GLY A 6 -3.78 -6.12 5.56
N ILE A 7 -4.10 -5.66 6.76
CA ILE A 7 -5.49 -5.48 7.21
C ILE A 7 -5.81 -4.00 7.31
N ALA A 8 -7.00 -3.59 6.87
CA ALA A 8 -7.50 -2.24 7.05
C ALA A 8 -9.01 -2.27 7.36
N ILE A 9 -9.47 -1.26 8.09
CA ILE A 9 -10.89 -1.10 8.41
C ILE A 9 -11.45 0.01 7.53
N ALA A 10 -12.49 -0.31 6.75
CA ALA A 10 -13.19 0.67 5.94
C ALA A 10 -14.11 1.56 6.81
N PRO A 11 -14.50 2.76 6.35
CA PRO A 11 -15.37 3.67 7.11
C PRO A 11 -16.71 3.07 7.55
N ASN A 12 -17.23 2.08 6.81
CA ASN A 12 -18.45 1.35 7.15
C ASN A 12 -18.22 0.20 8.16
N GLY A 13 -17.01 0.05 8.69
CA GLY A 13 -16.60 -1.00 9.62
C GLY A 13 -16.16 -2.31 8.97
N ASN A 14 -16.24 -2.45 7.64
CA ASN A 14 -15.81 -3.67 6.97
C ASN A 14 -14.30 -3.89 7.12
N ILE A 15 -13.92 -5.15 7.26
CA ILE A 15 -12.54 -5.59 7.38
C ILE A 15 -12.03 -5.94 5.99
N VAL A 16 -11.01 -5.24 5.52
CA VAL A 16 -10.35 -5.50 4.22
C VAL A 16 -9.03 -6.18 4.51
N ILE A 17 -8.71 -7.25 3.77
CA ILE A 17 -7.52 -8.07 3.98
C ILE A 17 -6.82 -8.33 2.64
N ALA A 18 -5.53 -8.02 2.55
CA ALA A 18 -4.64 -8.50 1.50
C ALA A 18 -4.28 -9.97 1.76
N ASP A 19 -4.67 -10.84 0.84
CA ASP A 19 -4.44 -12.27 0.91
C ASP A 19 -3.23 -12.61 0.02
N PHE A 20 -2.04 -12.32 0.55
CA PHE A 20 -0.76 -12.33 -0.15
C PHE A 20 -0.51 -13.58 -1.00
N PHE A 21 -0.76 -14.78 -0.45
CA PHE A 21 -0.49 -16.03 -1.16
C PHE A 21 -1.58 -16.46 -2.14
N ASN A 22 -2.71 -15.76 -2.16
CA ASN A 22 -3.83 -16.04 -3.05
C ASN A 22 -4.09 -14.90 -4.06
N ASP A 23 -3.16 -13.96 -4.18
CA ASP A 23 -3.14 -12.87 -5.16
C ASP A 23 -4.47 -12.11 -5.25
N ARG A 24 -5.03 -11.79 -4.07
CA ARG A 24 -6.35 -11.16 -3.97
C ARG A 24 -6.49 -10.33 -2.70
N ILE A 25 -7.57 -9.56 -2.67
CA ILE A 25 -8.07 -8.90 -1.47
C ILE A 25 -9.43 -9.50 -1.12
N GLN A 26 -9.72 -9.61 0.16
CA GLN A 26 -11.01 -10.07 0.67
C GLN A 26 -11.61 -9.02 1.59
N ILE A 27 -12.91 -8.82 1.48
CA ILE A 27 -13.68 -7.91 2.33
C ILE A 27 -14.64 -8.73 3.18
N PHE A 28 -14.63 -8.48 4.47
CA PHE A 28 -15.50 -9.09 5.46
C PHE A 28 -16.32 -8.01 6.16
N SER A 29 -17.50 -8.37 6.64
CA SER A 29 -18.29 -7.53 7.55
C SER A 29 -17.62 -7.44 8.93
N PRO A 30 -18.05 -6.50 9.79
CA PRO A 30 -17.52 -6.38 11.15
C PRO A 30 -17.66 -7.66 12.00
N ASP A 31 -18.67 -8.49 11.72
CA ASP A 31 -18.89 -9.79 12.37
C ASP A 31 -18.12 -10.95 11.71
N GLY A 32 -17.24 -10.65 10.74
CA GLY A 32 -16.33 -11.62 10.12
C GLY A 32 -16.94 -12.44 8.97
N LYS A 33 -18.12 -12.09 8.47
CA LYS A 33 -18.70 -12.77 7.30
C LYS A 33 -18.06 -12.28 6.02
N PHE A 34 -17.75 -13.21 5.12
CA PHE A 34 -17.22 -12.86 3.81
C PHE A 34 -18.27 -12.08 2.99
N ILE A 35 -17.86 -10.93 2.44
CA ILE A 35 -18.68 -10.08 1.58
C ILE A 35 -18.28 -10.29 0.12
N MET A 36 -17.01 -10.06 -0.21
CA MET A 36 -16.53 -10.12 -1.59
C MET A 36 -15.02 -10.26 -1.70
N LYS A 37 -14.59 -10.67 -2.89
CA LYS A 37 -13.19 -10.70 -3.33
C LYS A 37 -12.93 -9.54 -4.29
N VAL A 38 -11.76 -8.94 -4.19
CA VAL A 38 -11.26 -7.90 -5.10
C VAL A 38 -9.97 -8.38 -5.77
N GLY A 39 -9.89 -8.15 -7.08
CA GLY A 39 -8.77 -8.52 -7.93
C GLY A 39 -8.67 -10.01 -8.28
N THR A 40 -7.80 -10.31 -9.24
CA THR A 40 -7.44 -11.67 -9.69
C THR A 40 -5.94 -11.75 -9.93
N ALA A 41 -5.34 -12.94 -9.93
CA ALA A 41 -3.91 -13.08 -10.18
C ALA A 41 -3.51 -12.54 -11.56
N GLY A 42 -2.41 -11.80 -11.63
CA GLY A 42 -1.80 -11.34 -12.89
C GLY A 42 -1.21 -9.93 -12.83
N HIS A 43 -0.92 -9.39 -14.02
CA HIS A 43 -0.15 -8.14 -14.19
C HIS A 43 -0.95 -7.00 -14.86
N GLY A 44 -2.15 -7.29 -15.36
CA GLY A 44 -3.07 -6.34 -15.99
C GLY A 44 -3.79 -5.43 -14.99
N ASP A 45 -4.64 -4.53 -15.49
CA ASP A 45 -5.43 -3.63 -14.65
C ASP A 45 -6.41 -4.41 -13.77
N GLY A 46 -6.40 -4.12 -12.47
CA GLY A 46 -7.19 -4.85 -11.48
C GLY A 46 -6.71 -6.27 -11.19
N GLN A 47 -5.68 -6.76 -11.87
CA GLN A 47 -4.99 -7.99 -11.51
C GLN A 47 -3.89 -7.70 -10.49
N ILE A 48 -3.66 -8.59 -9.54
CA ILE A 48 -2.79 -8.40 -8.39
C ILE A 48 -1.77 -9.55 -8.36
N ASP A 49 -0.54 -9.28 -7.92
CA ASP A 49 0.50 -10.28 -7.70
C ASP A 49 1.14 -10.04 -6.33
N ARG A 50 0.85 -10.96 -5.41
CA ARG A 50 1.31 -10.97 -4.01
C ARG A 50 1.09 -9.65 -3.26
N PRO A 51 -0.16 -9.17 -3.11
CA PRO A 51 -0.42 -7.90 -2.44
C PRO A 51 0.05 -7.95 -0.98
N ARG A 52 0.78 -6.92 -0.54
CA ARG A 52 1.39 -6.94 0.80
C ARG A 52 0.57 -6.13 1.80
N CYS A 53 0.65 -4.79 1.73
CA CYS A 53 -0.11 -3.89 2.59
C CYS A 53 -1.26 -3.22 1.82
N ILE A 54 -2.26 -2.77 2.58
CA ILE A 54 -3.42 -2.01 2.08
C ILE A 54 -3.71 -0.83 3.00
N ALA A 55 -4.31 0.21 2.44
CA ALA A 55 -4.88 1.32 3.17
C ALA A 55 -6.24 1.68 2.57
N ILE A 56 -7.12 2.27 3.39
CA ILE A 56 -8.43 2.77 2.93
C ILE A 56 -8.40 4.29 3.00
N ASN A 57 -8.75 4.96 1.89
CA ASN A 57 -8.85 6.41 1.89
C ASN A 57 -10.21 6.89 2.43
N ALA A 58 -10.38 8.19 2.62
CA ALA A 58 -11.62 8.78 3.15
C ALA A 58 -12.87 8.49 2.29
N ASN A 59 -12.69 8.20 1.00
CA ASN A 59 -13.78 7.84 0.08
C ASN A 59 -14.14 6.34 0.15
N GLY A 60 -13.45 5.55 0.98
CA GLY A 60 -13.63 4.10 1.07
C GLY A 60 -12.90 3.31 -0.02
N ASN A 61 -12.04 3.95 -0.82
CA ASN A 61 -11.26 3.25 -1.84
C ASN A 61 -10.12 2.47 -1.18
N ILE A 62 -9.85 1.28 -1.73
CA ILE A 62 -8.80 0.36 -1.29
C ILE A 62 -7.54 0.68 -2.09
N VAL A 63 -6.50 1.13 -1.40
CA VAL A 63 -5.16 1.37 -1.97
C VAL A 63 -4.27 0.21 -1.59
N VAL A 64 -3.57 -0.37 -2.57
CA VAL A 64 -2.91 -1.67 -2.45
C VAL A 64 -1.48 -1.56 -2.92
N ALA A 65 -0.55 -2.01 -2.08
CA ALA A 65 0.83 -2.29 -2.49
C ALA A 65 0.87 -3.62 -3.26
N ASP A 66 0.84 -3.53 -4.58
CA ASP A 66 0.88 -4.67 -5.51
C ASP A 66 2.35 -5.07 -5.74
N HIS A 67 2.87 -5.76 -4.73
CA HIS A 67 4.29 -5.95 -4.46
C HIS A 67 5.07 -6.50 -5.66
N CYS A 68 4.65 -7.63 -6.22
CA CYS A 68 5.38 -8.27 -7.32
C CYS A 68 5.12 -7.60 -8.68
N ASN A 69 4.12 -6.73 -8.77
CA ASN A 69 3.90 -5.87 -9.93
C ASN A 69 4.60 -4.50 -9.83
N HIS A 70 5.32 -4.22 -8.74
CA HIS A 70 6.10 -2.99 -8.56
C HIS A 70 5.25 -1.71 -8.72
N ARG A 71 4.02 -1.74 -8.22
CA ARG A 71 3.05 -0.65 -8.40
C ARG A 71 2.11 -0.53 -7.22
N ILE A 72 1.39 0.59 -7.19
CA ILE A 72 0.21 0.76 -6.34
C ILE A 72 -1.04 0.68 -7.21
N GLN A 73 -2.07 0.00 -6.72
CA GLN A 73 -3.38 -0.01 -7.33
C GLN A 73 -4.44 0.55 -6.38
N VAL A 74 -5.45 1.22 -6.96
CA VAL A 74 -6.59 1.76 -6.23
C VAL A 74 -7.86 1.14 -6.78
N PHE A 75 -8.65 0.58 -5.88
CA PHE A 75 -9.95 -0.02 -6.15
C PHE A 75 -11.05 0.75 -5.43
N GLY A 76 -12.25 0.81 -6.00
CA GLY A 76 -13.43 1.30 -5.31
C GLY A 76 -13.83 0.37 -4.16
N ALA A 77 -14.69 0.87 -3.28
CA ALA A 77 -15.31 0.05 -2.23
C ALA A 77 -16.13 -1.13 -2.80
N ASP A 78 -16.58 -1.02 -4.06
CA ASP A 78 -17.25 -2.06 -4.83
C ASP A 78 -16.29 -3.03 -5.54
N GLY A 79 -14.98 -2.89 -5.30
CA GLY A 79 -13.93 -3.74 -5.86
C GLY A 79 -13.55 -3.44 -7.31
N LYS A 80 -14.12 -2.40 -7.95
CA LYS A 80 -13.73 -2.05 -9.31
C LYS A 80 -12.38 -1.36 -9.33
N PHE A 81 -11.54 -1.72 -10.29
CA PHE A 81 -10.30 -1.00 -10.55
C PHE A 81 -10.59 0.46 -10.91
N ILE A 82 -9.89 1.39 -10.26
CA ILE A 82 -9.98 2.83 -10.53
C ILE A 82 -8.74 3.29 -11.28
N MET A 83 -7.56 3.03 -10.73
CA MET A 83 -6.29 3.47 -11.30
C MET A 83 -5.10 2.70 -10.72
N LYS A 84 -3.96 2.87 -11.36
CA LYS A 84 -2.65 2.43 -10.87
C LYS A 84 -1.60 3.49 -11.11
N PHE A 85 -0.56 3.46 -10.32
CA PHE A 85 0.64 4.27 -10.53
C PHE A 85 1.87 3.53 -10.00
N GLY A 86 3.04 3.98 -10.39
CA GLY A 86 4.27 3.22 -10.19
C GLY A 86 4.58 2.28 -11.34
N SER A 87 5.87 1.95 -11.46
CA SER A 87 6.42 0.96 -12.37
C SER A 87 7.77 0.50 -11.82
N ASN A 88 8.24 -0.67 -12.23
CA ASN A 88 9.54 -1.17 -11.78
C ASN A 88 10.68 -0.19 -12.12
N GLY A 89 11.48 0.18 -11.12
CA GLY A 89 12.68 0.99 -11.32
C GLY A 89 13.11 1.78 -10.08
N GLY A 90 14.14 2.62 -10.25
CA GLY A 90 14.74 3.44 -9.19
C GLY A 90 14.53 4.95 -9.36
N GLY A 91 13.85 5.39 -10.42
CA GLY A 91 13.52 6.80 -10.68
C GLY A 91 12.40 7.33 -9.79
N ASP A 92 12.09 8.62 -9.93
CA ASP A 92 10.96 9.26 -9.25
C ASP A 92 9.64 8.67 -9.77
N GLY A 93 8.79 8.27 -8.83
CA GLY A 93 7.54 7.58 -9.13
C GLY A 93 7.70 6.15 -9.67
N GLN A 94 8.92 5.62 -9.78
CA GLN A 94 9.16 4.19 -9.98
C GLN A 94 9.34 3.50 -8.62
N LEU A 95 8.86 2.27 -8.49
CA LEU A 95 8.85 1.49 -7.27
C LEU A 95 9.57 0.16 -7.50
N CYS A 96 10.13 -0.42 -6.45
CA CYS A 96 10.73 -1.74 -6.46
C CYS A 96 10.24 -2.51 -5.24
N TYR A 97 9.33 -3.47 -5.47
CA TYR A 97 8.70 -4.28 -4.43
C TYR A 97 8.07 -3.45 -3.31
N PRO A 98 7.07 -2.59 -3.59
CA PRO A 98 6.44 -1.77 -2.55
C PRO A 98 5.85 -2.67 -1.44
N HIS A 99 6.12 -2.35 -0.17
CA HIS A 99 5.60 -3.12 0.96
C HIS A 99 4.38 -2.47 1.58
N GLY A 100 4.61 -1.30 2.19
CA GLY A 100 3.68 -0.58 3.04
C GLY A 100 3.06 0.58 2.28
N VAL A 101 1.80 0.86 2.61
CA VAL A 101 1.08 2.02 2.10
C VAL A 101 0.34 2.71 3.24
N ALA A 102 0.44 4.02 3.34
CA ALA A 102 -0.31 4.85 4.28
C ALA A 102 -0.86 6.08 3.56
N ILE A 103 -1.95 6.62 4.07
CA ILE A 103 -2.68 7.73 3.45
C ILE A 103 -2.87 8.83 4.49
N ASP A 104 -2.53 10.07 4.14
CA ASP A 104 -2.75 11.22 5.01
C ASP A 104 -4.19 11.77 4.91
N ALA A 105 -4.53 12.74 5.75
CA ALA A 105 -5.85 13.36 5.75
C ALA A 105 -6.20 14.13 4.45
N LYS A 106 -5.20 14.47 3.62
CA LYS A 106 -5.37 15.10 2.31
C LYS A 106 -5.51 14.06 1.18
N GLY A 107 -5.34 12.77 1.49
CA GLY A 107 -5.38 11.67 0.55
C GLY A 107 -4.03 11.40 -0.14
N ASN A 108 -2.94 12.05 0.27
CA ASN A 108 -1.62 11.72 -0.25
C ASN A 108 -1.21 10.33 0.22
N ILE A 109 -0.54 9.60 -0.66
CA ILE A 109 -0.20 8.20 -0.47
C ILE A 109 1.30 8.10 -0.25
N ALA A 110 1.72 7.66 0.93
CA ALA A 110 3.10 7.33 1.23
C ALA A 110 3.33 5.83 1.07
N VAL A 111 4.43 5.47 0.40
CA VAL A 111 4.76 4.08 0.03
C VAL A 111 6.17 3.76 0.48
N THR A 112 6.36 2.61 1.14
CA THR A 112 7.70 2.08 1.38
C THR A 112 8.18 1.31 0.15
N ASP A 113 9.19 1.86 -0.50
CA ASP A 113 9.82 1.36 -1.72
C ASP A 113 11.04 0.51 -1.30
N CYS A 114 10.77 -0.73 -0.86
CA CYS A 114 11.68 -1.47 0.03
C CYS A 114 13.04 -1.73 -0.61
N CYS A 115 13.08 -2.18 -1.85
CA CYS A 115 14.34 -2.51 -2.54
C CYS A 115 15.13 -1.27 -2.94
N ASN A 116 14.48 -0.10 -2.98
CA ASN A 116 15.16 1.18 -3.17
C ASN A 116 15.52 1.87 -1.84
N ASN A 117 15.22 1.25 -0.69
CA ASN A 117 15.52 1.76 0.65
C ASN A 117 15.04 3.20 0.88
N ARG A 118 13.83 3.50 0.41
CA ARG A 118 13.25 4.85 0.48
C ARG A 118 11.75 4.83 0.68
N VAL A 119 11.23 5.97 1.09
CA VAL A 119 9.79 6.27 1.10
C VAL A 119 9.50 7.24 -0.03
N GLN A 120 8.43 7.01 -0.78
CA GLN A 120 7.92 7.95 -1.77
C GLN A 120 6.51 8.39 -1.41
N VAL A 121 6.21 9.66 -1.64
CA VAL A 121 4.90 10.27 -1.39
C VAL A 121 4.29 10.69 -2.72
N PHE A 122 3.01 10.41 -2.88
CA PHE A 122 2.24 10.65 -4.10
C PHE A 122 0.97 11.44 -3.78
N GLU A 123 0.53 12.26 -4.72
CA GLU A 123 -0.80 12.86 -4.71
C GLU A 123 -1.87 11.76 -4.81
N PRO A 124 -3.14 12.05 -4.44
CA PRO A 124 -4.23 11.09 -4.59
C PRO A 124 -4.40 10.54 -6.01
N ASN A 125 -3.97 11.29 -7.04
CA ASN A 125 -4.01 10.90 -8.45
C ASN A 125 -2.81 10.04 -8.90
N GLY A 126 -1.86 9.72 -8.00
CA GLY A 126 -0.67 8.94 -8.28
C GLY A 126 0.55 9.74 -8.79
N LYS A 127 0.48 11.08 -8.84
CA LYS A 127 1.63 11.92 -9.20
C LYS A 127 2.64 11.98 -8.06
N PHE A 128 3.92 11.79 -8.38
CA PHE A 128 5.00 11.90 -7.42
C PHE A 128 5.11 13.31 -6.81
N ILE A 129 5.21 13.38 -5.48
CA ILE A 129 5.42 14.61 -4.71
C ILE A 129 6.89 14.72 -4.29
N GLY A 130 7.42 13.65 -3.72
CA GLY A 130 8.75 13.67 -3.12
C GLY A 130 9.14 12.32 -2.52
N LYS A 131 10.40 12.23 -2.11
CA LYS A 131 10.98 11.03 -1.49
C LYS A 131 12.00 11.38 -0.43
N PHE A 132 12.20 10.48 0.50
CA PHE A 132 13.27 10.53 1.49
C PHE A 132 13.71 9.11 1.83
N GLY A 133 14.90 8.98 2.41
CA GLY A 133 15.52 7.68 2.62
C GLY A 133 16.72 7.42 1.73
N GLY A 134 17.51 6.45 2.15
CA GLY A 134 18.59 5.85 1.39
C GLY A 134 19.11 4.64 2.14
N LYS A 135 19.90 3.78 1.49
CA LYS A 135 20.44 2.60 2.14
C LYS A 135 21.43 2.99 3.26
N GLY A 136 21.27 2.41 4.45
CA GLY A 136 22.23 2.56 5.56
C GLY A 136 21.58 2.56 6.93
N ALA A 137 22.38 2.81 7.97
CA ALA A 137 21.94 2.78 9.37
C ALA A 137 22.00 4.17 10.07
N GLY A 138 22.34 5.22 9.32
CA GLY A 138 22.34 6.59 9.84
C GLY A 138 20.95 7.24 9.82
N ASP A 139 20.87 8.45 10.37
CA ASP A 139 19.62 9.22 10.38
C ASP A 139 19.07 9.42 8.96
N GLY A 140 17.79 9.04 8.78
CA GLY A 140 17.12 9.11 7.48
C GLY A 140 17.58 8.04 6.48
N GLN A 141 18.28 7.01 6.92
CA GLN A 141 18.63 5.83 6.13
C GLN A 141 17.88 4.59 6.63
N PHE A 142 17.75 3.60 5.75
CA PHE A 142 17.00 2.38 6.00
C PHE A 142 17.69 1.15 5.39
N ASN A 143 17.51 -0.03 5.97
CA ASN A 143 18.03 -1.29 5.43
C ASN A 143 16.95 -2.31 5.05
N ASP A 144 15.81 -2.31 5.76
CA ASP A 144 14.65 -3.15 5.48
C ASP A 144 13.35 -2.41 5.85
N LEU A 145 12.99 -1.45 5.00
CA LEU A 145 11.73 -0.71 5.12
C LEU A 145 10.53 -1.65 4.98
N ASN A 146 9.73 -1.70 6.04
CA ASN A 146 8.54 -2.55 6.10
C ASN A 146 7.26 -1.73 6.20
N GLY A 147 6.75 -1.56 7.42
CA GLY A 147 5.51 -0.85 7.70
C GLY A 147 5.67 0.67 7.62
N ILE A 148 4.55 1.32 7.33
CA ILE A 148 4.42 2.77 7.29
C ILE A 148 3.08 3.18 7.88
N ALA A 149 3.08 4.26 8.65
CA ALA A 149 1.89 4.89 9.19
C ALA A 149 2.03 6.41 9.09
N ILE A 150 0.91 7.11 9.06
CA ILE A 150 0.87 8.57 9.10
C ILE A 150 -0.01 8.99 10.27
N ASP A 151 0.51 9.89 11.11
CA ASP A 151 -0.26 10.43 12.23
C ASP A 151 -1.19 11.59 11.81
N ALA A 152 -2.00 12.09 12.75
CA ALA A 152 -2.93 13.18 12.49
C ALA A 152 -2.26 14.53 12.13
N ASN A 153 -0.97 14.69 12.45
CA ASN A 153 -0.19 15.88 12.10
C ASN A 153 0.49 15.75 10.73
N GLY A 154 0.39 14.58 10.09
CA GLY A 154 1.05 14.29 8.81
C GLY A 154 2.48 13.76 8.95
N ASN A 155 2.90 13.38 10.17
CA ASN A 155 4.22 12.77 10.35
C ASN A 155 4.20 11.34 9.81
N ILE A 156 5.19 11.01 8.99
CA ILE A 156 5.37 9.67 8.44
C ILE A 156 6.27 8.86 9.38
N ILE A 157 5.72 7.75 9.88
CA ILE A 157 6.40 6.81 10.77
C ILE A 157 6.67 5.55 9.95
N VAL A 158 7.93 5.12 9.91
CA VAL A 158 8.35 3.90 9.21
C VAL A 158 9.09 2.95 10.14
N THR A 159 8.94 1.66 9.88
CA THR A 159 9.70 0.62 10.58
C THR A 159 10.83 0.13 9.69
N ASP A 160 12.04 0.10 10.26
CA ASP A 160 13.23 -0.49 9.65
C ASP A 160 13.63 -1.74 10.45
N SER A 161 13.61 -2.91 9.82
CA SER A 161 13.94 -4.18 10.46
C SER A 161 15.42 -4.50 10.19
N SER A 162 16.32 -4.03 11.05
CA SER A 162 17.76 -4.33 10.94
C SER A 162 18.12 -5.76 11.32
#